data_AF-A0AAD7UI77-F1
#
_entry.id   AF-A0AAD7UI77-F1
#
_cell.length_a   1.000
_cell.length_b   1.000
_cell.length_c   1.000
_cell.angle_alpha   90.00
_cell.angle_beta   90.00
_cell.angle_gamma   90.00
#
_symmetry.space_group_name_H-M   'P 1'
#
loop_
_entity.id
_entity.type
_entity.pdbx_description
1 polymer ?
#
loop_
_entity_poly.entity_id
_entity_poly.type
_entity_poly.pdbx_seq_one_letter_code
_entity_poly.pdbx_strand_id
1 'polypeptide(L)'
;MPLPVPNNELTVIDWTSETAAELREEGMYDEMVDMASGEFEKHVSDLKRMSGESKEEWKSWPPWKVAHSIKGLCLSLAFERLARYAQSIEKLREDIAPGDLPEIIENMDMLFEMALKEAKSSLNEAKSGK
;
A
#
# COMPACT_ATOMS: atom_id res chain seq x y z
N MET A 1 2.96 -20.79 7.11
CA MET A 1 4.16 -20.33 6.39
C MET A 1 4.69 -19.09 7.10
N PRO A 2 6.00 -18.79 7.08
CA PRO A 2 6.51 -17.52 7.62
C PRO A 2 5.96 -16.33 6.84
N LEU A 3 5.74 -15.21 7.52
CA LEU A 3 5.26 -13.97 6.89
C LEU A 3 6.27 -13.46 5.84
N PRO A 4 5.78 -12.93 4.70
CA PRO A 4 6.65 -12.39 3.66
C PRO A 4 7.38 -11.14 4.19
N VAL A 5 8.70 -11.23 4.33
CA VAL A 5 9.57 -10.09 4.69
C VAL A 5 9.62 -9.12 3.50
N PRO A 6 9.60 -7.79 3.72
CA PRO A 6 9.75 -6.81 2.65
C PRO A 6 11.07 -7.02 1.89
N ASN A 7 11.01 -7.31 0.60
CA ASN A 7 12.21 -7.38 -0.24
C ASN A 7 12.82 -5.97 -0.36
N ASN A 8 14.08 -5.80 0.06
CA ASN A 8 14.81 -4.53 0.02
C ASN A 8 15.33 -4.17 -1.40
N GLU A 9 15.14 -5.05 -2.38
CA GLU A 9 15.62 -4.85 -3.75
C GLU A 9 14.68 -4.01 -4.62
N LEU A 10 13.44 -3.75 -4.17
CA LEU A 10 12.45 -2.96 -4.91
C LEU A 10 12.56 -1.47 -4.57
N THR A 11 12.34 -0.61 -5.58
CA THR A 11 12.13 0.82 -5.34
C THR A 11 10.80 1.05 -4.61
N VAL A 12 10.73 2.11 -3.82
CA VAL A 12 9.49 2.44 -3.10
C VAL A 12 8.42 2.89 -4.11
N ILE A 13 8.83 3.74 -5.06
CA ILE A 13 8.02 4.16 -6.21
C ILE A 13 8.73 3.72 -7.51
N ASP A 14 7.97 3.15 -8.44
CA ASP A 14 8.44 2.92 -9.82
C ASP A 14 8.15 4.15 -10.68
N TRP A 15 9.07 5.11 -10.65
CA TRP A 15 9.01 6.31 -11.48
C TRP A 15 9.17 6.04 -12.98
N THR A 16 9.56 4.83 -13.37
CA THR A 16 9.66 4.43 -14.78
C THR A 16 8.36 3.85 -15.32
N SER A 17 7.37 3.62 -14.44
CA SER A 17 6.05 3.16 -14.85
C SER A 17 5.31 4.21 -15.68
N GLU A 18 4.53 3.73 -16.65
CA GLU A 18 3.63 4.54 -17.47
C GLU A 18 2.66 5.35 -16.60
N THR A 19 2.09 4.73 -15.56
CA THR A 19 1.19 5.40 -14.60
C THR A 19 1.85 6.59 -13.90
N ALA A 20 3.09 6.46 -13.41
CA ALA A 20 3.78 7.58 -12.78
C ALA A 20 4.13 8.69 -13.79
N ALA A 21 4.44 8.32 -15.03
CA ALA A 21 4.72 9.28 -16.09
C ALA A 21 3.46 10.09 -16.46
N GLU A 22 2.33 9.42 -16.72
CA GLU A 22 1.04 10.03 -17.06
C GLU A 22 0.58 11.01 -15.97
N LEU A 23 0.53 10.55 -14.71
CA LEU A 23 0.10 11.38 -13.59
C LEU A 23 0.98 12.63 -13.38
N ARG A 24 2.27 12.54 -13.73
CA ARG A 24 3.19 13.69 -13.67
C ARG A 24 3.02 14.63 -14.85
N GLU A 25 2.81 14.10 -16.06
CA GLU A 25 2.53 14.89 -17.26
C GLU A 25 1.23 15.68 -17.11
N GLU A 26 0.20 15.06 -16.54
CA GLU A 26 -1.09 15.69 -16.26
C GLU A 26 -1.05 16.63 -15.04
N GLY A 27 0.04 16.64 -14.28
CA GLY A 27 0.17 17.43 -13.05
C GLY A 27 -0.76 16.99 -11.92
N MET A 28 -1.29 15.77 -11.99
CA MET A 28 -2.28 15.21 -11.07
C MET A 28 -1.68 14.33 -9.97
N TYR A 29 -0.37 14.03 -10.03
CA TYR A 29 0.27 13.10 -9.11
C TYR A 29 0.07 13.49 -7.62
N ASP A 30 0.13 14.77 -7.28
CA ASP A 30 -0.04 15.27 -5.90
C ASP A 30 -1.48 15.03 -5.39
N GLU A 31 -2.49 15.38 -6.20
CA GLU A 31 -3.91 15.17 -5.87
C GLU A 31 -4.24 13.68 -5.75
N MET A 32 -3.67 12.84 -6.61
CA MET A 32 -3.86 11.39 -6.55
C MET A 32 -3.22 10.78 -5.30
N VAL A 33 -2.05 11.27 -4.86
CA VAL A 33 -1.42 10.84 -3.61
C VAL A 33 -2.27 11.24 -2.40
N ASP A 34 -2.85 12.44 -2.39
CA ASP A 34 -3.74 12.89 -1.31
C ASP A 34 -5.03 12.06 -1.25
N MET A 35 -5.67 11.82 -2.39
CA MET A 35 -6.86 10.96 -2.48
C MET A 35 -6.55 9.53 -1.98
N ALA A 36 -5.43 8.97 -2.42
CA ALA A 36 -5.03 7.64 -2.01
C ALA A 36 -4.70 7.54 -0.53
N SER A 37 -4.14 8.59 0.07
CA SER A 37 -3.88 8.61 1.52
C SER A 37 -5.16 8.41 2.31
N GLY A 38 -6.24 9.11 1.95
CA GLY A 38 -7.54 8.93 2.58
C GLY A 38 -8.17 7.54 2.36
N GLU A 39 -7.94 6.91 1.21
CA GLU A 39 -8.43 5.54 0.96
C GLU A 39 -7.59 4.49 1.68
N PHE A 40 -6.27 4.65 1.71
CA PHE A 40 -5.35 3.78 2.42
C PHE A 40 -5.66 3.75 3.91
N GLU A 41 -5.86 4.91 4.55
CA GLU A 41 -6.22 5.01 5.97
C GLU A 41 -7.52 4.27 6.31
N LYS A 42 -8.51 4.30 5.41
CA LYS A 42 -9.77 3.54 5.57
C LYS A 42 -9.50 2.04 5.55
N HIS A 43 -8.70 1.56 4.59
CA HIS A 43 -8.35 0.15 4.49
C HIS A 43 -7.50 -0.35 5.67
N VAL A 44 -6.56 0.46 6.15
CA VAL A 44 -5.80 0.16 7.37
C VAL A 44 -6.72 0.13 8.59
N SER A 45 -7.68 1.04 8.68
CA SER A 45 -8.67 1.04 9.77
C SER A 45 -9.54 -0.23 9.75
N ASP A 46 -9.92 -0.71 8.55
CA ASP A 46 -10.60 -1.99 8.40
C ASP A 46 -9.73 -3.14 8.92
N LEU A 47 -8.46 -3.22 8.52
CA LEU A 47 -7.53 -4.25 9.03
C LEU A 47 -7.36 -4.17 10.55
N LYS A 48 -7.27 -2.96 11.12
CA LYS A 48 -7.18 -2.73 12.58
C LYS A 48 -8.44 -3.21 13.31
N ARG A 49 -9.63 -3.02 12.74
CA ARG A 49 -10.85 -3.60 13.30
C ARG A 49 -10.80 -5.13 13.27
N MET A 50 -10.38 -5.69 12.14
CA MET A 50 -10.34 -7.14 11.91
C MET A 50 -9.29 -7.88 12.75
N SER A 51 -8.25 -7.21 13.24
CA SER A 51 -7.26 -7.80 14.15
C SER A 51 -7.84 -8.13 15.53
N GLY A 52 -8.95 -7.51 15.91
CA GLY A 52 -9.73 -7.86 17.10
C GLY A 52 -10.79 -8.94 16.87
N GLU A 53 -10.96 -9.40 15.63
CA GLU A 53 -12.01 -10.34 15.23
C GLU A 53 -11.45 -11.76 15.03
N SER A 54 -12.31 -12.77 15.22
CA SER A 54 -12.00 -14.14 14.85
C SER A 54 -12.07 -14.36 13.33
N LYS A 55 -11.45 -15.43 12.82
CA LYS A 55 -11.50 -15.75 11.37
C LYS A 55 -12.94 -15.93 10.87
N GLU A 56 -13.83 -16.43 11.72
CA GLU A 56 -15.24 -16.66 11.42
C GLU A 56 -16.03 -15.36 11.22
N GLU A 57 -15.53 -14.24 11.73
CA GLU A 57 -16.15 -12.91 11.63
C GLU A 57 -15.78 -12.20 10.32
N TRP A 58 -14.68 -12.59 9.66
CA TRP A 58 -14.17 -12.00 8.41
C TRP A 58 -15.04 -12.24 7.15
N LYS A 59 -16.19 -12.93 7.29
CA LYS A 59 -17.07 -13.49 6.24
C LYS A 59 -17.01 -12.81 4.87
N SER A 60 -17.58 -11.61 4.73
CA SER A 60 -17.74 -10.94 3.43
C SER A 60 -16.56 -10.04 3.07
N TRP A 61 -15.79 -9.61 4.07
CA TRP A 61 -14.73 -8.63 3.95
C TRP A 61 -13.45 -9.09 4.65
N PRO A 62 -12.78 -10.15 4.15
CA PRO A 62 -11.60 -10.72 4.78
C PRO A 62 -10.30 -9.95 4.47
N PRO A 63 -9.22 -10.14 5.25
CA PRO A 63 -8.02 -9.28 5.17
C PRO A 63 -7.36 -9.28 3.78
N TRP A 64 -7.39 -10.42 3.07
CA TRP A 64 -6.85 -10.51 1.71
C TRP A 64 -7.64 -9.68 0.68
N LYS A 65 -8.95 -9.43 0.90
CA LYS A 65 -9.71 -8.51 0.05
C LYS A 65 -9.33 -7.06 0.32
N VAL A 66 -9.08 -6.71 1.58
CA VAL A 66 -8.56 -5.38 1.94
C VAL A 66 -7.17 -5.17 1.33
N ALA A 67 -6.29 -6.17 1.45
CA ALA A 67 -4.99 -6.16 0.79
C ALA A 67 -5.09 -6.05 -0.74
N HIS A 68 -6.10 -6.67 -1.38
CA HIS A 68 -6.37 -6.50 -2.80
C HIS A 68 -6.72 -5.04 -3.15
N SER A 69 -7.57 -4.38 -2.36
CA SER A 69 -7.89 -2.96 -2.55
C SER A 69 -6.67 -2.06 -2.38
N ILE A 70 -5.88 -2.29 -1.32
CA ILE A 70 -4.60 -1.57 -1.10
C ILE A 70 -3.65 -1.78 -2.27
N LYS A 71 -3.53 -3.00 -2.80
CA LYS A 71 -2.70 -3.28 -3.98
C LYS A 71 -3.15 -2.46 -5.19
N GLY A 72 -4.45 -2.40 -5.47
CA GLY A 72 -5.00 -1.59 -6.57
C GLY A 72 -4.63 -0.12 -6.43
N LEU A 73 -4.80 0.42 -5.22
CA LEU A 73 -4.43 1.80 -4.88
C LEU A 73 -2.93 2.08 -5.08
N CYS A 74 -2.08 1.14 -4.69
CA CYS A 74 -0.64 1.30 -4.83
C CYS A 74 -0.20 1.25 -6.29
N LEU A 75 -0.83 0.39 -7.11
CA LEU A 75 -0.56 0.32 -8.54
C LEU A 75 -0.96 1.63 -9.25
N SER A 76 -2.06 2.28 -8.86
CA SER A 76 -2.45 3.58 -9.43
C SER A 76 -1.49 4.72 -9.11
N LEU A 77 -0.58 4.55 -8.15
CA LEU A 77 0.45 5.54 -7.79
C LEU A 77 1.87 5.09 -8.09
N ALA A 78 2.03 3.91 -8.68
CA ALA A 78 3.31 3.24 -8.86
C ALA A 78 4.08 2.96 -7.55
N PHE A 79 3.38 2.79 -6.43
CA PHE A 79 3.97 2.43 -5.13
C PHE A 79 4.35 0.94 -5.14
N GLU A 80 5.38 0.57 -5.92
CA GLU A 80 5.68 -0.81 -6.28
C GLU A 80 5.90 -1.70 -5.04
N ARG A 81 6.73 -1.24 -4.10
CA ARG A 81 7.07 -2.05 -2.93
C ARG A 81 5.85 -2.39 -2.07
N LEU A 82 4.97 -1.41 -1.84
CA LEU A 82 3.74 -1.63 -1.08
C LEU A 82 2.75 -2.49 -1.87
N ALA A 83 2.63 -2.30 -3.19
CA ALA A 83 1.81 -3.15 -4.05
C ALA A 83 2.24 -4.63 -3.98
N ARG A 84 3.55 -4.89 -3.98
CA ARG A 84 4.13 -6.24 -3.85
C ARG A 84 3.91 -6.85 -2.47
N TYR A 85 4.00 -6.03 -1.42
CA TYR A 85 3.68 -6.47 -0.07
C TYR A 85 2.20 -6.85 0.05
N ALA A 86 1.30 -5.98 -0.39
CA ALA A 86 -0.14 -6.23 -0.44
C ALA A 86 -0.49 -7.47 -1.29
N GLN A 87 0.20 -7.68 -2.42
CA GLN A 87 0.07 -8.89 -3.23
C GLN A 87 0.49 -10.16 -2.45
N SER A 88 1.53 -10.09 -1.62
CA SER A 88 1.96 -11.23 -0.82
C SER A 88 0.92 -11.59 0.24
N ILE A 89 0.29 -10.59 0.86
CA ILE A 89 -0.84 -10.80 1.80
C ILE A 89 -2.06 -11.37 1.07
N GLU A 90 -2.40 -10.85 -0.10
CA GLU A 90 -3.48 -11.38 -0.94
C GLU A 90 -3.29 -12.88 -1.26
N LYS A 91 -2.05 -13.31 -1.53
CA LYS A 91 -1.72 -14.71 -1.82
C LYS A 91 -1.88 -15.66 -0.63
N LEU A 92 -1.75 -15.15 0.60
CA LEU A 92 -1.98 -15.95 1.81
C LEU A 92 -3.46 -16.31 1.99
N ARG A 93 -4.39 -15.49 1.47
CA ARG A 93 -5.84 -15.75 1.54
C ARG A 93 -6.28 -16.19 2.95
N GLU A 94 -6.83 -17.38 3.08
CA GLU A 94 -7.37 -17.96 4.32
C GLU A 94 -6.28 -18.34 5.34
N ASP A 95 -5.01 -18.39 4.93
CA ASP A 95 -3.88 -18.77 5.79
C ASP A 95 -3.48 -17.66 6.78
N ILE A 96 -3.89 -16.40 6.55
CA ILE A 96 -3.59 -15.27 7.45
C ILE A 96 -4.18 -15.55 8.83
N ALA A 97 -3.37 -15.64 9.88
CA ALA A 97 -3.88 -15.75 11.25
C ALA A 97 -4.28 -14.36 11.79
N PRO A 98 -5.29 -14.27 12.67
CA PRO A 98 -5.64 -12.98 13.30
C PRO A 98 -4.45 -12.33 14.01
N GLY A 99 -3.58 -13.14 14.63
CA GLY A 99 -2.36 -12.68 15.30
C GLY A 99 -1.30 -12.10 14.37
N ASP A 100 -1.38 -12.34 13.05
CA ASP A 100 -0.46 -11.78 12.07
C ASP A 100 -0.87 -10.37 11.63
N LEU A 101 -2.14 -9.99 11.82
CA LEU A 101 -2.67 -8.71 11.34
C LEU A 101 -1.96 -7.48 11.92
N PRO A 102 -1.60 -7.41 13.22
CA PRO A 102 -0.86 -6.27 13.75
C PRO A 102 0.46 -6.01 13.01
N GLU A 103 1.25 -7.05 12.75
CA GLU A 103 2.52 -6.93 12.02
C GLU A 103 2.29 -6.59 10.55
N ILE A 104 1.25 -7.14 9.92
CA ILE A 104 0.87 -6.78 8.55
C ILE A 104 0.54 -5.29 8.45
N ILE A 105 -0.26 -4.79 9.39
CA ILE A 105 -0.68 -3.39 9.46
C ILE A 105 0.53 -2.47 9.66
N GLU A 106 1.41 -2.79 10.61
CA GLU A 106 2.62 -1.99 10.88
C GLU A 106 3.52 -1.90 9.65
N ASN A 107 3.72 -3.01 8.94
CA ASN A 107 4.50 -3.04 7.71
C ASN A 107 3.82 -2.26 6.56
N MET A 108 2.49 -2.34 6.44
CA MET A 108 1.74 -1.55 5.45
C MET A 108 1.88 -0.05 5.74
N ASP A 109 1.66 0.38 6.98
CA ASP A 109 1.78 1.77 7.42
C ASP A 109 3.20 2.30 7.15
N MET A 110 4.24 1.53 7.54
CA MET A 110 5.64 1.91 7.28
C MET A 110 5.93 2.08 5.78
N LEU A 111 5.55 1.10 4.95
CA LEU A 111 5.80 1.15 3.51
C LEU A 111 5.05 2.28 2.83
N PHE A 112 3.84 2.60 3.29
CA PHE A 112 3.06 3.72 2.78
C PHE A 112 3.70 5.06 3.13
N GLU A 113 4.13 5.26 4.38
CA GLU A 113 4.85 6.46 4.81
C GLU A 113 6.16 6.67 4.03
N MET A 114 6.89 5.58 3.75
CA MET A 114 8.07 5.65 2.88
C MET A 114 7.70 6.13 1.47
N ALA A 115 6.62 5.62 0.89
CA ALA A 115 6.17 6.03 -0.44
C ALA A 115 5.71 7.48 -0.46
N LEU A 116 4.93 7.93 0.53
CA LEU A 116 4.52 9.32 0.66
C LEU A 116 5.71 10.27 0.77
N LYS A 117 6.72 9.90 1.56
CA LYS A 117 7.93 10.70 1.71
C LYS A 117 8.71 10.81 0.40
N GLU A 118 8.85 9.71 -0.33
CA GLU A 118 9.52 9.69 -1.63
C GLU A 118 8.76 10.52 -2.67
N ALA A 119 7.44 10.32 -2.80
CA ALA A 119 6.56 11.09 -3.66
C ALA A 119 6.70 12.59 -3.44
N LYS A 120 6.60 13.03 -2.18
CA LYS A 120 6.72 14.46 -1.80
C LYS A 120 8.12 15.00 -2.09
N SER A 121 9.17 14.21 -1.86
CA SER A 121 10.55 14.64 -2.13
C SER A 121 10.77 14.85 -3.62
N SER A 122 10.35 13.91 -4.47
CA SER A 122 10.47 14.00 -5.92
C SER A 122 9.68 15.17 -6.51
N LEU A 123 8.46 15.42 -6.01
CA LEU A 123 7.66 16.58 -6.43
C LEU A 123 8.31 17.91 -6.05
N ASN A 124 8.91 18.00 -4.87
CA ASN A 124 9.60 19.22 -4.42
C ASN A 124 10.87 19.48 -5.21
N GLU A 125 11.64 18.44 -5.54
CA GLU A 125 12.83 18.55 -6.40
C GLU A 125 12.44 19.10 -7.79
N ALA A 126 11.38 18.56 -8.40
CA ALA A 126 10.86 19.01 -9.69
C ALA A 126 10.39 20.48 -9.67
N LYS A 127 9.80 20.95 -8.56
CA LYS A 127 9.41 22.37 -8.38
C LYS A 127 10.60 23.30 -8.14
N SER A 128 11.73 22.78 -7.66
CA SER A 128 12.90 23.57 -7.25
C SER A 128 13.95 23.80 -8.34
N GLY A 129 13.84 23.14 -9.50
CA GLY A 129 14.65 23.43 -10.69
C GLY A 129 16.17 23.26 -10.51
N LYS A 130 16.61 22.25 -9.76
CA LYS A 130 18.01 21.81 -9.77
C LYS A 130 18.32 20.90 -10.96
#